data_AF-A0A2L0UIM0-F1
#
_entry.id   AF-A0A2L0UIM0-F1
#
_cell.length_a   1.000
_cell.length_b   1.000
_cell.length_c   1.000
_cell.angle_alpha   90.00
_cell.angle_beta   90.00
_cell.angle_gamma   90.00
#
_symmetry.space_group_name_H-M   'P 1'
#
loop_
_entity.id
_entity.type
_entity.pdbx_description
1 polymer ?
#
loop_
_entity_poly.entity_id
_entity_poly.type
_entity_poly.pdbx_seq_one_letter_code
_entity_poly.pdbx_strand_id
1 'polypeptide(L)' 'DLWQRMVTKYGLVPTPYEDLAGWSFGDFLFRSEFDNVTSTIKARQHGFADCLDTEDRFLELFNGLAADNVIPPIV' A
#
# COMPACT_ATOMS: atom_id res chain seq x y z
N ASP A 1 11.91 -20.53 0.39
CA ASP A 1 10.81 -19.83 -0.27
C ASP A 1 9.57 -19.77 0.64
N LEU A 2 9.46 -18.74 1.50
CA LEU A 2 8.27 -18.56 2.33
C LEU A 2 7.13 -18.01 1.47
N TRP A 3 7.45 -16.98 0.68
CA TRP A 3 6.50 -16.28 -0.17
C TRP A 3 5.83 -17.21 -1.17
N GLN A 4 6.57 -18.05 -1.90
CA GLN A 4 5.93 -18.97 -2.86
C GLN A 4 5.03 -20.02 -2.18
N ARG A 5 5.36 -20.44 -0.95
CA ARG A 5 4.44 -21.31 -0.20
C ARG A 5 3.14 -20.59 0.15
N MET A 6 3.22 -19.28 0.43
CA MET A 6 2.03 -18.45 0.65
C MET A 6 1.24 -18.26 -0.64
N VAL A 7 1.91 -17.97 -1.75
CA VAL A 7 1.29 -17.88 -3.08
C VAL A 7 0.52 -19.16 -3.40
N THR A 8 1.15 -20.32 -3.22
CA THR A 8 0.48 -21.61 -3.44
C THR A 8 -0.67 -21.85 -2.45
N LYS A 9 -0.46 -21.57 -1.15
CA LYS A 9 -1.46 -21.83 -0.10
C LYS A 9 -2.72 -20.98 -0.26
N TYR A 10 -2.55 -19.70 -0.63
CA TYR A 10 -3.64 -18.74 -0.69
C TYR A 10 -4.14 -18.49 -2.13
N GLY A 11 -3.53 -19.11 -3.14
CA GLY A 11 -3.92 -18.91 -4.54
C GLY A 11 -3.59 -17.50 -5.05
N LEU A 12 -2.46 -16.94 -4.63
CA LEU A 12 -2.08 -15.57 -4.97
C LEU A 12 -1.60 -15.47 -6.43
N VAL A 13 -1.61 -14.25 -6.95
CA VAL A 13 -0.89 -13.91 -8.18
C VAL A 13 0.58 -14.34 -8.03
N PRO A 14 1.16 -15.07 -9.00
CA PRO A 14 2.52 -15.64 -8.88
C PRO A 14 3.60 -14.58 -9.10
N THR A 15 3.62 -13.57 -8.24
CA THR A 15 4.59 -12.47 -8.25
C THR A 15 5.83 -12.88 -7.45
N PRO A 16 7.05 -12.78 -8.00
CA PRO A 16 8.28 -12.95 -7.23
C PRO A 16 8.33 -11.99 -6.02
N TYR A 17 8.98 -12.40 -4.93
CA TYR A 17 8.98 -11.59 -3.70
C TYR A 17 9.70 -10.25 -3.90
N GLU A 18 10.77 -10.25 -4.67
CA GLU A 18 11.53 -9.07 -5.07
C GLU A 18 10.72 -8.04 -5.87
N ASP A 19 9.69 -8.50 -6.58
CA ASP A 19 8.81 -7.66 -7.41
C ASP A 19 7.52 -7.25 -6.68
N LEU A 20 7.22 -7.87 -5.53
CA LEU A 20 5.99 -7.62 -4.76
C LEU A 20 5.92 -6.18 -4.24
N ALA A 21 7.06 -5.61 -3.86
CA ALA A 21 7.15 -4.27 -3.32
C ALA A 21 8.49 -3.61 -3.69
N GLY A 22 8.49 -2.28 -3.77
CA GLY A 22 9.72 -1.49 -3.86
C GLY A 22 10.46 -1.49 -2.53
N TRP A 23 11.15 -2.59 -2.20
CA TRP A 23 11.79 -2.79 -0.88
C TRP A 23 12.77 -1.67 -0.52
N SER A 24 13.58 -1.22 -1.46
CA SER A 24 14.51 -0.10 -1.27
C SER A 24 13.80 1.22 -0.97
N PHE A 25 12.60 1.42 -1.53
CA PHE A 25 11.79 2.60 -1.26
C PHE A 25 11.15 2.53 0.13
N GLY A 26 10.66 1.35 0.55
CA GLY A 26 10.22 1.13 1.92
C GLY A 26 11.34 1.40 2.93
N ASP A 27 12.53 0.87 2.67
CA ASP A 27 13.74 1.11 3.46
C ASP A 27 14.10 2.59 3.58
N PHE A 28 13.93 3.35 2.49
CA PHE A 28 14.11 4.80 2.50
C PHE A 28 13.06 5.50 3.35
N LEU A 29 11.78 5.17 3.17
CA LEU A 29 10.67 5.78 3.91
C LEU A 29 10.79 5.53 5.43
N PHE A 30 11.03 4.28 5.85
CA PHE A 30 11.10 3.93 7.27
C PHE A 30 12.36 4.44 7.98
N ARG A 31 13.40 4.83 7.23
CA ARG A 31 14.62 5.45 7.78
C ARG A 31 14.60 6.98 7.69
N SER A 32 13.57 7.58 7.09
CA SER A 32 13.43 9.03 7.04
C SER A 32 13.16 9.56 8.45
N GLU A 33 13.98 10.50 8.92
CA GLU A 33 13.80 11.17 10.22
C GLU A 33 12.89 12.41 10.13
N PHE A 34 12.34 12.66 8.95
CA PHE A 34 11.45 13.78 8.69
C PHE A 34 10.22 13.33 7.91
N ASP A 35 9.13 14.06 8.12
CA ASP A 35 7.91 13.90 7.37
C ASP A 35 7.93 14.73 6.08
N ASN A 36 7.44 14.14 5.00
CA ASN A 36 7.20 14.85 3.75
C ASN A 36 5.72 15.24 3.65
N VAL A 37 5.41 16.50 3.99
CA VAL A 37 4.04 17.01 4.04
C VAL A 37 3.85 18.08 2.95
N THR A 38 2.73 17.99 2.23
CA THR A 38 2.37 18.96 1.18
C THR A 38 1.10 19.72 1.56
N SER A 39 1.10 21.04 1.32
CA SER A 39 -0.10 21.86 1.51
C SER A 39 -1.12 21.62 0.40
N THR A 40 -2.36 21.28 0.78
CA THR A 40 -3.48 21.08 -0.15
C THR A 40 -4.37 22.32 -0.31
N ILE A 41 -4.01 23.44 0.33
CA ILE A 41 -4.83 24.67 0.38
C ILE A 41 -5.21 25.15 -1.03
N LYS A 42 -4.23 25.19 -1.95
CA LYS A 42 -4.47 25.65 -3.32
C LYS A 42 -5.55 24.80 -4.02
N ALA A 43 -5.46 23.47 -3.91
CA ALA A 43 -6.46 22.57 -4.50
C ALA A 43 -7.86 22.85 -3.93
N ARG A 44 -7.97 23.00 -2.60
CA ARG A 44 -9.24 23.29 -1.92
C ARG A 44 -9.84 24.64 -2.33
N GLN A 45 -9.02 25.68 -2.47
CA GLN A 45 -9.45 26.99 -2.96
C GLN A 45 -9.94 26.95 -4.42
N HIS A 46 -9.54 25.94 -5.20
CA HIS A 46 -9.96 25.75 -6.59
C HIS A 46 -11.04 24.66 -6.76
N GLY A 47 -11.76 24.33 -5.69
CA GLY A 47 -12.94 23.46 -5.75
C GLY A 47 -12.68 21.97 -5.53
N PHE A 48 -11.43 21.57 -5.27
CA PHE A 48 -11.10 20.18 -4.91
C PHE A 48 -11.19 20.00 -3.39
N ALA A 49 -12.42 19.95 -2.88
CA ALA A 49 -12.70 19.90 -1.44
C ALA A 49 -12.62 18.48 -0.84
N ASP A 50 -12.63 17.44 -1.67
CA ASP A 50 -12.61 16.05 -1.21
C ASP A 50 -11.37 15.78 -0.32
N CYS A 51 -11.60 15.00 0.72
CA CYS A 51 -10.57 14.53 1.63
C CYS A 51 -10.94 13.13 2.07
N LEU A 52 -9.92 12.32 2.28
CA LEU A 52 -10.07 10.95 2.72
C LEU A 52 -9.33 10.81 4.03
N ASP A 53 -9.89 10.02 4.94
CA ASP A 53 -9.17 9.60 6.11
C ASP A 53 -8.07 8.60 5.70
N THR A 54 -6.85 8.83 6.18
CA THR A 54 -5.69 8.02 5.79
C THR A 54 -5.81 6.59 6.33
N GLU A 55 -6.35 6.41 7.53
CA GLU A 55 -6.48 5.09 8.17
C GLU A 55 -7.52 4.25 7.42
N ASP A 56 -8.67 4.86 7.11
CA ASP A 56 -9.73 4.20 6.33
C ASP A 56 -9.21 3.79 4.94
N ARG A 57 -8.51 4.70 4.25
CA ARG A 57 -7.97 4.42 2.91
C ARG A 57 -6.86 3.38 2.94
N PHE A 58 -6.05 3.35 3.98
CA PHE A 58 -5.03 2.33 4.13
C PHE A 58 -5.67 0.94 4.16
N LEU A 59 -6.69 0.74 5.01
CA LEU A 59 -7.42 -0.52 5.11
C LEU A 59 -8.16 -0.88 3.81
N GLU A 60 -8.81 0.09 3.17
CA GLU A 60 -9.51 -0.12 1.90
C GLU A 60 -8.57 -0.62 0.79
N LEU A 61 -7.41 0.03 0.64
CA LEU A 61 -6.41 -0.37 -0.37
C LEU A 61 -5.87 -1.78 -0.11
N PHE A 62 -5.58 -2.09 1.16
CA PHE A 62 -5.11 -3.40 1.56
C PHE A 62 -6.16 -4.50 1.36
N ASN A 63 -7.43 -4.20 1.65
CA ASN A 63 -8.56 -5.09 1.35
C ASN A 63 -8.70 -5.31 -0.16
N GLY A 64 -8.48 -4.28 -0.99
CA GLY A 64 -8.44 -4.41 -2.44
C GLY A 64 -7.35 -5.37 -2.92
N LEU A 65 -6.12 -5.20 -2.41
CA LEU A 65 -5.01 -6.11 -2.73
C LEU A 65 -5.30 -7.56 -2.33
N ALA A 66 -5.96 -7.78 -1.20
CA ALA A 66 -6.37 -9.12 -0.76
C ALA A 66 -7.49 -9.69 -1.65
N ALA A 67 -8.48 -8.88 -2.04
CA ALA A 67 -9.55 -9.29 -2.96
C ALA A 67 -9.01 -9.68 -4.35
N ASP A 68 -7.97 -8.99 -4.79
CA ASP A 68 -7.27 -9.26 -6.06
C ASP A 68 -6.24 -10.41 -5.94
N ASN A 69 -6.13 -11.05 -4.77
CA ASN A 69 -5.17 -12.12 -4.46
C ASN A 69 -3.70 -11.71 -4.70
N VAL A 70 -3.37 -10.42 -4.55
CA VAL A 70 -1.98 -9.95 -4.60
C VAL A 70 -1.27 -10.25 -3.27
N ILE A 71 -2.00 -10.14 -2.16
CA ILE A 71 -1.54 -10.48 -0.81
C ILE A 71 -2.52 -11.46 -0.14
N PRO A 72 -2.11 -12.17 0.93
CA PRO A 72 -3.04 -13.00 1.70
C PRO A 72 -4.19 -12.20 2.33
N PRO A 73 -5.30 -12.88 2.69
CA PRO A 73 -6.40 -12.26 3.41
C PRO A 73 -5.96 -11.61 4.72
N ILE A 74 -6.52 -10.44 5.00
CA ILE A 74 -6.32 -9.69 6.24
C ILE A 74 -7.43 -10.14 7.19
N VAL A 75 -7.04 -10.89 8.24
CA VAL A 75 -7.93 -11.38 9.29
C VAL A 75 -8.32 -10.29 10.28
#